data_AF-A0A239PVW3-F1
#
_entry.id   AF-A0A239PVW3-F1
#
_cell.length_a   1.000
_cell.length_b   1.000
_cell.length_c   1.000
_cell.angle_alpha   90.00
_cell.angle_beta   90.00
_cell.angle_gamma   90.00
#
_symmetry.space_group_name_H-M   'P 1'
#
loop_
_entity.id
_entity.type
_entity.pdbx_description
1 polymer ?
#
loop_
_entity_poly.entity_id
_entity_poly.type
_entity_poly.pdbx_seq_one_letter_code
_entity_poly.pdbx_strand_id
1 'polypeptide(L)'
;MFLLGFKRFIAPSVIKFFYYLALFVAVLSALGVVLYALVEMRTLGAPQAGAMIAGAAIGAPIFILLMRFSTEMWLVLFEINSRLGQIRDKL
;
A
#
# COMPACT_ATOMS: atom_id res chain seq x y z
N MET A 1 -11.89 30.46 -7.79
CA MET A 1 -12.00 29.00 -8.02
C MET A 1 -10.63 28.44 -8.40
N PHE A 2 -9.70 28.29 -7.44
CA PHE A 2 -8.31 27.89 -7.70
C PHE A 2 -7.93 26.51 -7.12
N LEU A 3 -8.89 25.81 -6.50
CA LEU A 3 -8.65 24.53 -5.81
C LEU A 3 -8.87 23.27 -6.68
N LEU A 4 -9.35 23.42 -7.93
CA LEU A 4 -9.76 22.29 -8.79
C LEU A 4 -8.92 22.17 -10.08
N GLY A 5 -7.78 22.86 -10.15
CA GLY A 5 -6.84 22.70 -11.25
C GLY A 5 -5.71 21.76 -10.86
N PHE A 6 -5.91 20.44 -10.94
CA PHE A 6 -4.80 19.49 -10.84
C PHE A 6 -3.86 19.70 -12.05
N LYS A 7 -2.90 20.61 -11.91
CA LYS A 7 -1.81 20.81 -12.90
C LYS A 7 -0.85 19.60 -12.86
N ARG A 8 -1.29 18.54 -13.55
CA ARG A 8 -0.59 17.49 -14.31
C ARG A 8 0.71 16.80 -13.85
N PHE A 9 1.41 17.14 -12.76
CA PHE A 9 2.73 16.52 -12.50
C PHE A 9 2.98 15.88 -11.13
N ILE A 10 2.09 16.07 -10.16
CA ILE A 10 2.33 15.57 -8.79
C ILE A 10 1.80 14.14 -8.58
N ALA A 11 0.77 13.72 -9.31
CA ALA A 11 0.04 12.50 -9.00
C ALA A 11 0.89 11.20 -9.04
N PRO A 12 1.72 10.93 -10.07
CA PRO A 12 2.49 9.68 -10.12
C PRO A 12 3.53 9.56 -9.01
N SER A 13 4.23 10.66 -8.71
CA SER A 13 5.23 10.70 -7.65
C SER A 13 4.61 10.54 -6.27
N VAL A 14 3.45 11.17 -6.03
CA VAL A 14 2.70 11.04 -4.78
C VAL A 14 2.18 9.63 -4.57
N ILE A 15 1.67 8.96 -5.61
CA ILE A 15 1.25 7.56 -5.52
C ILE A 15 2.42 6.66 -5.10
N LYS A 16 3.61 6.84 -5.70
CA LYS A 16 4.79 6.07 -5.32
C LYS A 16 5.21 6.34 -3.87
N PHE A 17 5.15 7.59 -3.43
CA PHE A 17 5.42 7.94 -2.03
C PHE A 17 4.47 7.22 -1.07
N PHE A 18 3.16 7.24 -1.34
CA PHE A 18 2.17 6.51 -0.54
C PHE A 18 2.38 5.00 -0.56
N TYR A 19 2.80 4.44 -1.70
CA TYR A 19 3.13 3.02 -1.79
C TYR A 19 4.30 2.65 -0.85
N TYR A 20 5.40 3.42 -0.87
CA TYR A 20 6.53 3.16 0.04
C TYR A 20 6.15 3.35 1.51
N LEU A 21 5.34 4.36 1.81
CA LEU A 21 4.82 4.59 3.16
C LEU A 21 3.94 3.41 3.61
N ALA A 22 3.02 2.95 2.77
CA ALA A 22 2.17 1.80 3.05
C ALA A 22 2.99 0.52 3.25
N LEU A 23 4.03 0.31 2.44
CA LEU A 23 4.94 -0.82 2.58
C LEU A 23 5.72 -0.77 3.91
N PHE A 24 6.21 0.41 4.29
CA PHE A 24 6.88 0.61 5.58
C PHE A 24 5.93 0.29 6.75
N VAL A 25 4.70 0.83 6.71
CA VAL A 25 3.69 0.58 7.73
C VAL A 25 3.30 -0.90 7.77
N ALA A 26 3.18 -1.57 6.63
CA ALA A 26 2.84 -2.99 6.55
C ALA A 26 3.91 -3.88 7.20
N VAL A 27 5.19 -3.57 6.97
CA VAL A 27 6.30 -4.31 7.59
C VAL A 27 6.33 -4.07 9.10
N LEU A 28 6.19 -2.80 9.54
CA LEU A 28 6.16 -2.48 10.96
C LEU A 28 4.98 -3.10 11.68
N SER A 29 3.79 -3.10 11.07
CA SER A 29 2.60 -3.71 11.66
C SER A 29 2.72 -5.23 11.74
N ALA A 30 3.26 -5.89 10.71
CA ALA A 30 3.53 -7.33 10.74
C ALA A 30 4.50 -7.70 11.87
N LEU A 31 5.61 -6.96 12.00
CA LEU A 31 6.57 -7.15 13.11
C LEU A 31 5.91 -6.87 14.47
N GLY A 32 5.10 -5.82 14.56
CA GLY A 32 4.35 -5.48 15.77
C GLY A 32 3.41 -6.60 16.22
N VAL A 33 2.69 -7.23 15.27
CA VAL A 33 1.81 -8.37 15.56
C VAL A 33 2.59 -9.58 16.05
N VAL A 34 3.74 -9.88 15.41
CA VAL A 34 4.60 -11.00 15.85
C VAL A 34 5.15 -10.75 17.25
N LEU A 35 5.67 -9.55 17.52
CA LEU A 35 6.19 -9.19 18.84
C LEU A 35 5.09 -9.23 19.90
N TYR A 36 3.91 -8.69 19.60
CA TYR A 36 2.76 -8.74 20.50
C TYR A 36 2.34 -10.17 20.82
N ALA A 37 2.24 -11.04 19.82
CA ALA A 37 1.88 -12.44 20.01
C ALA A 37 2.91 -13.20 20.86
N LEU A 38 4.20 -12.86 20.75
CA LEU A 38 5.26 -13.46 21.56
C LEU A 38 5.21 -12.99 23.02
N VAL A 39 5.00 -11.69 23.25
CA VAL A 39 4.90 -11.11 24.61
C VAL A 39 3.68 -11.64 25.35
N GLU A 40 2.54 -11.69 24.67
CA GLU A 40 1.26 -12.14 25.22
C GLU A 40 1.06 -13.67 25.09
N MET A 41 2.11 -14.43 24.77
CA MET A 41 1.98 -15.89 24.60
C MET A 41 1.52 -16.60 25.88
N ARG A 42 1.85 -16.05 27.06
CA ARG A 42 1.41 -16.59 28.36
C ARG A 42 -0.07 -16.31 28.67
N THR A 43 -0.61 -15.19 28.20
CA THR A 43 -1.99 -14.75 28.46
C THR A 43 -2.97 -15.28 27.42
N LEU A 44 -2.58 -15.27 26.14
CA LEU A 44 -3.38 -15.74 25.01
C LEU A 44 -3.35 -17.27 24.84
N GLY A 45 -2.32 -17.93 25.36
CA GLY A 45 -2.06 -19.34 25.12
C GLY A 45 -1.38 -19.62 23.78
N ALA A 46 -0.62 -20.72 23.73
CA ALA A 46 0.22 -21.07 22.58
C ALA A 46 -0.54 -21.22 21.23
N PRO A 47 -1.75 -21.80 21.16
CA PRO A 47 -2.48 -21.93 19.90
C PRO A 47 -2.87 -20.57 19.30
N GLN A 48 -3.34 -19.64 20.14
CA GLN A 48 -3.80 -18.33 19.71
C GLN A 48 -2.62 -17.46 19.23
N ALA A 49 -1.52 -17.45 20.01
CA ALA A 49 -0.29 -16.74 19.63
C ALA A 49 0.31 -17.30 18.33
N GLY A 50 0.32 -18.62 18.17
CA GLY A 50 0.76 -19.28 16.93
C GLY A 50 -0.08 -18.88 15.71
N ALA A 51 -1.40 -18.82 15.86
CA ALA A 51 -2.30 -18.38 14.79
C ALA A 51 -2.08 -16.91 14.38
N MET A 52 -1.81 -16.02 15.35
CA MET A 52 -1.49 -14.61 15.05
C MET A 52 -0.17 -14.47 14.29
N ILE A 53 0.86 -15.22 14.68
CA ILE A 53 2.16 -15.21 13.99
C ILE A 53 2.02 -15.75 12.56
N ALA A 54 1.31 -16.87 12.38
CA ALA A 54 1.03 -17.43 11.06
C ALA A 54 0.20 -16.45 10.20
N GLY A 55 -0.80 -15.80 10.81
CA GLY A 55 -1.61 -14.77 10.17
C GLY A 55 -0.78 -13.56 9.72
N ALA A 56 0.16 -13.09 10.53
CA ALA A 56 1.08 -12.01 10.14
C ALA A 56 2.02 -12.45 9.01
N ALA A 57 2.55 -13.68 9.07
CA ALA A 57 3.47 -14.22 8.07
C ALA A 57 2.83 -14.38 6.68
N ILE A 58 1.53 -14.70 6.62
CA ILE A 58 0.78 -14.86 5.36
C ILE A 58 0.11 -13.55 4.94
N GLY A 59 -0.50 -12.85 5.89
CA GLY A 59 -1.28 -11.64 5.65
C GLY A 59 -0.44 -10.46 5.16
N ALA A 60 0.77 -10.29 5.69
CA ALA A 60 1.64 -9.19 5.27
C ALA A 60 2.08 -9.30 3.79
N PRO A 61 2.58 -10.46 3.29
CA PRO A 61 2.82 -10.64 1.86
C PRO A 61 1.60 -10.41 0.98
N ILE A 62 0.42 -10.92 1.37
CA ILE A 62 -0.82 -10.74 0.60
C ILE A 62 -1.18 -9.25 0.53
N PHE A 63 -1.12 -8.54 1.65
CA PHE A 63 -1.38 -7.10 1.68
C PHE A 63 -0.42 -6.31 0.79
N ILE A 64 0.88 -6.63 0.84
CA ILE A 64 1.90 -5.98 0.00
C ILE A 64 1.61 -6.22 -1.49
N LEU A 65 1.23 -7.44 -1.88
CA LEU A 65 0.86 -7.76 -3.26
C LEU A 65 -0.37 -6.98 -3.73
N LEU A 66 -1.42 -6.92 -2.91
CA LEU A 66 -2.63 -6.16 -3.21
C LEU A 66 -2.35 -4.66 -3.34
N MET A 67 -1.51 -4.11 -2.45
CA MET A 67 -1.09 -2.71 -2.53
C MET A 67 -0.28 -2.41 -3.78
N ARG A 68 0.59 -3.33 -4.18
CA ARG A 68 1.35 -3.19 -5.43
C ARG A 68 0.44 -3.20 -6.64
N PHE A 69 -0.49 -4.15 -6.71
CA PHE A 69 -1.48 -4.22 -7.78
C PHE A 69 -2.32 -2.94 -7.87
N SER A 70 -2.83 -2.45 -6.73
CA SER A 70 -3.61 -1.20 -6.70
C SER A 70 -2.79 0.00 -7.17
N THR A 71 -1.53 0.10 -6.73
CA THR A 71 -0.61 1.17 -7.12
C THR A 71 -0.34 1.19 -8.62
N GLU A 72 -0.07 0.02 -9.21
CA GLU A 72 0.16 -0.12 -10.64
C GLU A 72 -1.10 0.27 -11.45
N MET A 73 -2.29 -0.15 -11.02
CA MET A 73 -3.55 0.25 -11.65
C MET A 73 -3.74 1.77 -11.67
N TRP A 74 -3.47 2.45 -10.54
CA TRP A 74 -3.55 3.91 -10.48
C TRP A 74 -2.54 4.59 -11.41
N LEU A 75 -1.29 4.13 -11.43
CA LEU A 75 -0.26 4.68 -12.30
C LEU A 75 -0.63 4.54 -13.78
N VAL A 76 -1.14 3.38 -14.19
CA VAL A 76 -1.62 3.13 -15.56
C VAL A 76 -2.74 4.09 -15.94
N LEU A 77 -3.73 4.31 -15.05
CA LEU A 77 -4.83 5.26 -15.31
C LEU A 77 -4.32 6.69 -15.51
N PHE A 78 -3.39 7.14 -14.67
CA PHE A 78 -2.77 8.46 -14.82
C PHE A 78 -1.96 8.58 -16.10
N GLU A 79 -1.27 7.51 -16.50
CA GLU A 79 -0.52 7.47 -17.74
C GLU A 79 -1.44 7.56 -18.98
N ILE A 80 -2.55 6.82 -19.00
CA ILE A 80 -3.55 6.89 -20.06
C ILE A 80 -4.10 8.31 -20.19
N ASN A 81 -4.49 8.93 -19.07
CA ASN A 81 -4.99 10.31 -19.05
C ASN A 81 -3.96 11.31 -19.59
N SER A 82 -2.69 11.14 -19.24
CA SER A 82 -1.59 11.96 -19.76
C SER A 82 -1.45 11.82 -21.28
N ARG A 83 -1.46 10.58 -21.79
CA ARG A 83 -1.37 10.28 -23.24
C ARG A 83 -2.54 10.84 -24.04
N LEU A 84 -3.78 10.68 -23.56
CA LEU A 84 -4.98 11.26 -24.19
C LEU A 84 -4.92 12.79 -24.24
N GLY A 85 -4.39 13.38 -23.17
CA GLY A 85 -4.10 14.80 -23.10
C GLY A 85 -3.19 15.30 -24.22
N GLN A 86 -2.10 14.59 -24.48
CA GLN A 86 -1.14 14.93 -25.54
C GLN A 86 -1.74 14.81 -26.94
N ILE A 87 -2.66 13.86 -27.15
CA ILE A 87 -3.36 13.71 -28.43
C ILE A 87 -4.29 14.89 -28.66
N ARG A 88 -5.08 15.27 -27.65
CA ARG A 88 -5.98 16.44 -27.74
C ARG A 88 -5.20 17.73 -28.01
N ASP A 89 -4.07 17.93 -27.36
CA ASP A 89 -3.28 19.16 -27.52
C ASP A 89 -2.54 19.23 -28.89
N LYS A 90 -2.56 18.14 -29.69
CA LYS A 90 -2.00 18.05 -31.05
C LYS A 90 -3.04 18.19 -32.18
N LEU A 91 -4.33 18.14 -31.85
CA LEU A 91 -5.47 18.33 -32.77
C LEU A 91 -5.91 19.79 -32.73
#